data_AF-A0A1A7ZPM5-F1
#
_entry.id   AF-A0A1A7ZPM5-F1
#
_cell.length_a   1.000
_cell.length_b   1.000
_cell.length_c   1.000
_cell.angle_alpha   90.00
_cell.angle_beta   90.00
_cell.angle_gamma   90.00
#
_symmetry.space_group_name_H-M   'P 1'
#
loop_
_entity.id
_entity.type
_entity.pdbx_description
1 polymer ?
#
loop_
_entity_poly.entity_id
_entity_poly.type
_entity_poly.pdbx_seq_one_letter_code
_entity_poly.pdbx_strand_id
1 'polypeptide(L)'
;MLISLLRYAHIIEKHQNCLMNTASLSVGWICAAGLIMVGNFQVDFAKVLHYVGAGVAFPSSMMFVCLQSALTYRLAKTQEEYRLGHFRVGMALVALIALVLSGVFFCQESFALQHTSAIFEWIYCMIIMLFYGTFAFEFGGMSAETLMVLSRGGGLNSFTPTEEKKEVCRGTVHLQADSLTIL
;
A
#
# COMPACT_ATOMS: atom_id res chain seq x y z
N MET A 1 1.85 10.13 -3.35
CA MET A 1 0.40 9.91 -3.58
C MET A 1 0.12 8.90 -4.68
N LEU A 2 0.59 9.09 -5.91
CA LEU A 2 0.33 8.17 -7.03
C LEU A 2 0.77 6.72 -6.74
N ILE A 3 2.01 6.52 -6.27
CA ILE A 3 2.53 5.18 -5.95
C ILE A 3 1.65 4.49 -4.89
N SER A 4 1.23 5.21 -3.84
CA SER A 4 0.35 4.68 -2.79
C SER A 4 -1.02 4.27 -3.35
N LEU A 5 -1.57 5.03 -4.30
CA LEU A 5 -2.84 4.72 -4.97
C LEU A 5 -2.74 3.50 -5.90
N LEU A 6 -1.70 3.45 -6.74
CA LEU A 6 -1.45 2.33 -7.63
C LEU A 6 -1.23 1.04 -6.83
N ARG A 7 -0.47 1.13 -5.74
CA ARG A 7 -0.25 -0.01 -4.85
C ARG A 7 -1.54 -0.46 -4.16
N TYR A 8 -2.35 0.49 -3.70
CA TYR A 8 -3.66 0.20 -3.13
C TYR A 8 -4.56 -0.56 -4.10
N ALA A 9 -4.71 -0.06 -5.34
CA ALA A 9 -5.51 -0.70 -6.38
C ALA A 9 -5.01 -2.09 -6.74
N HIS A 10 -3.69 -2.26 -6.89
CA HIS A 10 -3.07 -3.55 -7.19
C HIS A 10 -3.38 -4.61 -6.12
N ILE A 11 -3.36 -4.22 -4.83
CA ILE A 11 -3.65 -5.14 -3.74
C ILE A 11 -5.13 -5.55 -3.71
N ILE A 12 -6.05 -4.63 -4.03
CA ILE A 12 -7.49 -4.92 -4.08
C ILE A 12 -7.81 -5.94 -5.15
N GLU A 13 -7.25 -5.75 -6.35
CA GLU A 13 -7.43 -6.64 -7.48
C GLU A 13 -6.97 -8.06 -7.15
N LYS A 14 -5.86 -8.20 -6.43
CA LYS A 14 -5.28 -9.52 -6.12
C LYS A 14 -6.01 -10.23 -4.97
N HIS A 15 -6.24 -9.59 -3.80
CA HIS A 15 -6.43 -10.32 -2.52
C HIS A 15 -7.57 -9.83 -1.59
N GLN A 16 -8.58 -9.12 -2.09
CA GLN A 16 -9.69 -8.52 -1.29
C GLN A 16 -9.22 -7.43 -0.31
N ASN A 17 -10.11 -6.48 0.01
CA ASN A 17 -9.79 -5.33 0.84
C ASN A 17 -9.35 -5.74 2.25
N CYS A 18 -8.12 -5.40 2.63
CA CYS A 18 -7.61 -5.57 3.99
C CYS A 18 -7.41 -4.21 4.67
N LEU A 19 -7.70 -4.12 5.97
CA LEU A 19 -7.45 -2.93 6.79
C LEU A 19 -6.02 -2.39 6.64
N MET A 20 -5.04 -3.29 6.47
CA MET A 20 -3.64 -2.92 6.24
C MET A 20 -3.43 -2.14 4.94
N ASN A 21 -4.22 -2.42 3.89
CA ASN A 21 -4.14 -1.73 2.61
C ASN A 21 -4.67 -0.30 2.71
N THR A 22 -5.84 -0.14 3.34
CA THR A 22 -6.45 1.18 3.61
C THR A 22 -5.59 2.03 4.55
N ALA A 23 -5.02 1.41 5.59
CA ALA A 23 -4.07 2.06 6.48
C ALA A 23 -2.83 2.53 5.70
N SER A 24 -2.25 1.68 4.85
CA SER A 24 -1.10 2.05 4.02
C SER A 24 -1.40 3.22 3.08
N LEU A 25 -2.58 3.24 2.46
CA LEU A 25 -2.99 4.36 1.60
C LEU A 25 -3.06 5.67 2.39
N SER A 26 -3.75 5.64 3.53
CA SER A 26 -3.94 6.80 4.40
C SER A 26 -2.60 7.35 4.89
N VAL A 27 -1.71 6.47 5.37
CA VAL A 27 -0.37 6.83 5.83
C VAL A 27 0.49 7.38 4.67
N GLY A 28 0.39 6.80 3.48
CA GLY A 28 1.09 7.29 2.29
C GLY A 28 0.64 8.70 1.86
N TRP A 29 -0.63 9.05 2.11
CA TRP A 29 -1.15 10.40 1.87
C TRP A 29 -0.70 11.41 2.94
N ILE A 30 -0.71 11.01 4.20
CA ILE A 30 -0.15 11.81 5.31
C ILE A 30 1.33 12.11 5.04
N CYS A 31 2.09 11.09 4.61
CA CYS A 31 3.49 11.24 4.20
C CYS A 31 3.64 12.25 3.05
N ALA A 32 2.77 12.19 2.04
CA ALA A 32 2.82 13.14 0.93
C ALA A 32 2.54 14.58 1.39
N ALA A 33 1.58 14.79 2.30
CA ALA A 33 1.32 16.10 2.87
C ALA A 33 2.55 16.64 3.63
N GLY A 34 3.19 15.81 4.46
CA GLY A 34 4.43 16.18 5.15
C GLY A 34 5.56 16.55 4.17
N LEU A 35 5.77 15.74 3.13
CA LEU A 35 6.79 16.01 2.10
C LEU A 35 6.51 17.30 1.31
N ILE A 36 5.25 17.60 1.00
CA ILE A 36 4.86 18.88 0.39
C ILE A 36 5.27 20.03 1.31
N MET A 37 5.04 19.93 2.62
CA MET A 37 5.46 20.97 3.56
C MET A 37 7.00 21.12 3.59
N VAL A 38 7.75 20.02 3.80
CA VAL A 38 9.22 20.04 3.84
C VAL A 38 9.81 20.62 2.56
N GLY A 39 9.26 20.25 1.40
CA GLY A 39 9.75 20.68 0.10
C GLY A 39 9.44 22.13 -0.26
N ASN A 40 8.32 22.68 0.23
CA ASN A 40 7.92 24.07 -0.07
C ASN A 40 8.41 25.08 0.99
N PHE A 41 8.52 24.66 2.24
CA PHE A 41 8.95 25.52 3.35
C PHE A 41 10.37 25.15 3.73
N GLN A 42 11.35 25.87 3.19
CA GLN A 42 12.76 25.65 3.51
C GLN A 42 13.04 26.05 4.97
N VAL A 43 13.99 25.33 5.59
CA VAL A 43 14.39 25.57 6.98
C VAL A 43 14.94 26.99 7.19
N ASP A 44 15.50 27.63 6.17
CA ASP A 44 16.07 28.99 6.32
C ASP A 44 15.00 30.09 6.40
N PHE A 45 13.84 29.88 5.77
CA PHE A 45 12.77 30.88 5.64
C PHE A 45 11.53 30.57 6.48
N ALA A 46 11.23 29.29 6.71
CA ALA A 46 9.99 28.85 7.35
C ALA A 46 10.22 27.63 8.27
N LYS A 47 11.15 27.76 9.24
CA LYS A 47 11.57 26.70 10.19
C LYS A 47 10.43 25.90 10.80
N VAL A 48 9.42 26.58 11.34
CA VAL A 48 8.33 25.92 12.04
C VAL A 48 7.57 24.99 11.10
N LEU A 49 7.19 25.47 9.91
CA LEU A 49 6.50 24.64 8.93
C LEU A 49 7.39 23.53 8.38
N HIS A 50 8.68 23.79 8.19
CA HIS A 50 9.64 22.77 7.76
C HIS A 50 9.70 21.61 8.77
N TYR A 51 9.91 21.92 10.06
CA TYR A 51 10.02 20.90 11.10
C TYR A 51 8.69 20.18 11.38
N VAL A 52 7.55 20.88 11.29
CA VAL A 52 6.23 20.21 11.32
C VAL A 52 6.10 19.26 10.14
N GLY A 53 6.47 19.70 8.94
CA GLY A 53 6.49 18.86 7.75
C GLY A 53 7.37 17.62 7.94
N ALA A 54 8.58 17.77 8.47
CA ALA A 54 9.53 16.68 8.70
C ALA A 54 9.00 15.70 9.76
N GLY A 55 8.45 16.24 10.86
CA GLY A 55 7.81 15.46 11.93
C GLY A 55 6.58 14.68 11.46
N VAL A 56 5.88 15.12 10.41
CA VAL A 56 4.81 14.35 9.77
C VAL A 56 5.38 13.37 8.76
N ALA A 57 6.27 13.82 7.88
CA ALA A 57 6.79 13.05 6.76
C ALA A 57 7.54 11.80 7.22
N PHE A 58 8.54 11.94 8.10
CA PHE A 58 9.45 10.83 8.40
C PHE A 58 8.77 9.68 9.17
N PRO A 59 7.97 9.92 10.24
CA PRO A 59 7.29 8.83 10.92
C PRO A 59 6.24 8.15 10.04
N SER A 60 5.51 8.92 9.22
CA SER A 60 4.51 8.35 8.31
C SER A 60 5.16 7.58 7.16
N SER A 61 6.27 8.02 6.56
CA SER A 61 7.02 7.22 5.59
C SER A 61 7.56 5.94 6.22
N MET A 62 8.06 6.00 7.46
CA MET A 62 8.52 4.80 8.17
C MET A 62 7.38 3.80 8.40
N MET A 63 6.23 4.28 8.87
CA MET A 63 5.04 3.43 9.04
C MET A 63 4.56 2.86 7.70
N PHE A 64 4.59 3.65 6.62
CA PHE A 64 4.23 3.19 5.27
C PHE A 64 5.12 2.03 4.81
N VAL A 65 6.45 2.16 4.89
CA VAL A 65 7.36 1.10 4.41
C VAL A 65 7.28 -0.16 5.28
N CYS A 66 7.01 -0.03 6.58
CA CYS A 66 6.73 -1.17 7.47
C CYS A 66 5.46 -1.92 7.04
N LEU A 67 4.36 -1.20 6.84
CA LEU A 67 3.11 -1.78 6.38
C LEU A 67 3.26 -2.44 5.00
N GLN A 68 3.96 -1.79 4.07
CA GLN A 68 4.21 -2.35 2.74
C GLN A 68 5.10 -3.59 2.78
N SER A 69 6.09 -3.63 3.67
CA SER A 69 6.92 -4.82 3.89
C SER A 69 6.08 -5.98 4.42
N ALA A 70 5.24 -5.73 5.42
CA ALA A 70 4.34 -6.75 5.97
C ALA A 70 3.30 -7.23 4.93
N LEU A 71 2.72 -6.32 4.15
CA LEU A 71 1.83 -6.66 3.04
C LEU A 71 2.55 -7.50 1.97
N THR A 72 3.80 -7.17 1.63
CA THR A 72 4.59 -7.95 0.66
C THR A 72 4.72 -9.40 1.10
N TYR A 73 5.02 -9.66 2.38
CA TYR A 73 5.05 -11.02 2.92
C TYR A 73 3.68 -11.70 2.94
N ARG A 74 2.63 -11.00 3.35
CA ARG A 74 1.28 -11.57 3.40
C ARG A 74 0.75 -11.97 2.02
N LEU A 75 1.21 -11.30 0.97
CA LEU A 75 0.79 -11.53 -0.41
C LEU A 75 1.76 -12.46 -1.18
N ALA A 76 2.93 -12.77 -0.62
CA ALA A 76 3.95 -13.57 -1.28
C ALA A 76 3.53 -15.05 -1.41
N LYS A 77 3.53 -15.55 -2.64
CA LYS A 77 3.27 -16.95 -3.00
C LYS A 77 4.48 -17.60 -3.67
N THR A 78 5.37 -16.81 -4.29
CA THR A 78 6.57 -17.31 -4.96
C THR A 78 7.83 -17.00 -4.16
N GLN A 79 8.90 -17.78 -4.38
CA GLN A 79 10.20 -17.54 -3.74
C GLN A 79 10.78 -16.16 -4.10
N GLU A 80 10.51 -15.66 -5.30
CA GLU A 80 10.93 -14.31 -5.71
C GLU A 80 10.19 -13.21 -4.93
N GLU A 81 8.89 -13.37 -4.71
CA GLU A 81 8.10 -12.45 -3.88
C GLU A 81 8.59 -12.46 -2.41
N TYR A 82 8.97 -13.62 -1.88
CA TYR A 82 9.59 -13.72 -0.55
C TYR A 82 10.96 -13.04 -0.50
N ARG A 83 11.82 -13.22 -1.51
CA ARG A 83 13.12 -12.52 -1.61
C ARG A 83 12.93 -11.01 -1.64
N LEU A 84 11.95 -10.51 -2.39
CA LEU A 84 11.59 -9.08 -2.39
C LEU A 84 11.09 -8.63 -1.00
N GLY A 85 10.29 -9.45 -0.32
CA GLY A 85 9.88 -9.22 1.07
C GLY A 85 11.08 -9.05 2.02
N HIS A 86 12.06 -9.94 1.96
CA HIS A 86 13.29 -9.85 2.76
C HIS A 86 14.07 -8.58 2.45
N PHE A 87 14.19 -8.23 1.17
CA PHE A 87 14.85 -7.01 0.74
C PHE A 87 14.15 -5.75 1.28
N ARG A 88 12.81 -5.71 1.22
CA ARG A 88 11.99 -4.61 1.77
C ARG A 88 12.12 -4.48 3.28
N VAL A 89 12.09 -5.59 4.03
CA VAL A 89 12.31 -5.56 5.48
C VAL A 89 13.72 -5.11 5.83
N GLY A 90 14.73 -5.58 5.08
CA GLY A 90 16.12 -5.14 5.27
C GLY A 90 16.25 -3.62 5.09
N MET A 91 15.71 -3.06 4.01
CA MET A 91 15.68 -1.61 3.80
C MET A 91 14.90 -0.87 4.89
N ALA A 92 13.73 -1.37 5.31
CA ALA A 92 12.94 -0.75 6.35
C ALA A 92 13.68 -0.74 7.71
N LEU A 93 14.42 -1.80 8.03
CA LEU A 93 15.23 -1.89 9.23
C LEU A 93 16.39 -0.87 9.20
N VAL A 94 17.13 -0.79 8.09
CA VAL A 94 18.22 0.18 7.94
C VAL A 94 17.67 1.61 7.98
N ALA A 95 16.51 1.87 7.36
CA ALA A 95 15.83 3.15 7.43
C ALA A 95 15.43 3.50 8.88
N LEU A 96 14.88 2.56 9.64
CA LEU A 96 14.52 2.78 11.04
C LEU A 96 15.76 3.15 11.88
N ILE A 97 16.87 2.43 11.69
CA ILE A 97 18.15 2.73 12.37
C ILE A 97 18.62 4.14 12.00
N ALA A 98 18.63 4.49 10.72
CA ALA A 98 19.04 5.82 10.26
C ALA A 98 18.15 6.93 10.83
N LEU A 99 16.83 6.72 10.85
CA LEU A 99 15.88 7.69 11.41
C LEU A 99 16.09 7.90 12.91
N VAL A 100 16.29 6.81 13.67
CA VAL A 100 16.56 6.89 15.11
C VAL A 100 17.89 7.60 15.38
N LEU A 101 18.95 7.27 14.66
CA LEU A 101 20.26 7.93 14.80
C LEU A 101 20.17 9.42 14.44
N SER A 102 19.46 9.77 13.37
CA SER A 102 19.17 11.15 13.02
C SER A 102 18.48 11.88 14.19
N GLY A 103 17.37 11.36 14.70
CA GLY A 103 16.66 11.98 15.83
C GLY A 103 17.52 12.13 17.09
N VAL A 104 18.29 11.09 17.45
CA VAL A 104 19.16 11.11 18.64
C VAL A 104 20.27 12.16 18.52
N PHE A 105 20.91 12.26 17.35
CA PHE A 105 21.97 13.24 17.12
C PHE A 105 21.43 14.66 16.91
N PHE A 106 20.22 14.81 16.37
CA PHE A 106 19.56 16.11 16.21
C PHE A 106 19.31 16.81 17.55
N CYS A 107 18.93 16.05 18.58
CA CYS A 107 18.68 16.57 19.93
C CYS A 107 19.94 17.05 20.67
N GLN A 108 21.13 16.87 20.09
CA GLN A 108 22.39 17.27 20.70
C GLN A 108 22.74 18.71 20.29
N GLU A 109 23.37 19.47 21.20
CA GLU A 109 23.80 20.86 20.91
C GLU A 109 25.11 20.94 20.10
N SER A 110 25.85 19.83 19.98
CA SER A 110 27.11 19.80 19.24
C SER A 110 26.89 19.91 17.74
N PHE A 111 27.54 20.89 17.11
CA PHE A 111 27.51 21.08 15.65
C PHE A 111 27.95 19.82 14.89
N ALA A 112 28.97 19.10 15.37
CA ALA A 112 29.44 17.87 14.75
C ALA A 112 28.38 16.74 14.79
N LEU A 113 27.62 16.66 15.89
CA LEU A 113 26.53 15.68 16.02
C LEU A 113 25.33 16.09 15.17
N GLN A 114 24.99 17.38 15.09
CA GLN A 114 23.94 17.87 14.19
C GLN A 114 24.28 17.63 12.71
N HIS A 115 25.55 17.84 12.32
CA HIS A 115 26.01 17.49 10.97
C HIS A 115 25.89 15.98 10.71
N THR A 116 26.23 15.16 11.70
CA THR A 116 26.07 13.70 11.63
C THR A 116 24.58 13.31 11.53
N SER A 117 23.69 13.98 12.27
CA SER A 117 22.24 13.82 12.16
C SER A 117 21.75 14.06 10.74
N ALA A 118 22.21 15.15 10.11
CA ALA A 118 21.86 15.46 8.73
C ALA A 118 22.31 14.35 7.77
N ILE A 119 23.51 13.79 7.96
CA ILE A 119 23.98 12.64 7.15
C ILE A 119 23.01 11.45 7.28
N PHE A 120 22.61 11.10 8.51
CA PHE A 120 21.65 10.01 8.73
C PHE A 120 20.26 10.29 8.16
N GLU A 121 19.80 11.55 8.22
CA GLU A 121 18.55 11.98 7.59
C GLU A 121 18.59 11.77 6.06
N TRP A 122 19.69 12.16 5.40
CA TRP A 122 19.85 11.95 3.97
C TRP A 122 19.95 10.47 3.60
N ILE A 123 20.67 9.67 4.40
CA ILE A 123 20.71 8.21 4.22
C ILE A 123 19.30 7.63 4.33
N TYR A 124 18.53 8.03 5.36
CA TYR A 124 17.14 7.64 5.51
C TYR A 124 16.32 7.97 4.26
N CYS A 125 16.38 9.21 3.79
CA CYS A 125 15.67 9.66 2.60
C CYS A 125 16.03 8.83 1.35
N MET A 126 17.30 8.53 1.13
CA MET A 126 17.74 7.71 -0.02
C MET A 126 17.20 6.28 0.07
N ILE A 127 17.19 5.68 1.27
CA ILE A 127 16.62 4.34 1.47
C ILE A 127 15.12 4.35 1.21
N ILE A 128 14.39 5.37 1.67
CA ILE A 128 12.96 5.51 1.41
C ILE A 128 12.70 5.64 -0.10
N MET A 129 13.46 6.47 -0.82
CA MET A 129 13.34 6.58 -2.27
C MET A 129 13.62 5.25 -2.99
N LEU A 130 14.66 4.53 -2.58
CA LEU A 130 14.98 3.20 -3.10
C LEU A 130 13.85 2.20 -2.84
N PHE A 131 13.27 2.22 -1.63
CA PHE A 131 12.13 1.41 -1.28
C PHE A 131 10.94 1.68 -2.21
N TYR A 132 10.61 2.95 -2.45
CA TYR A 132 9.57 3.32 -3.42
C TYR A 132 9.90 2.84 -4.84
N GLY A 133 11.18 2.88 -5.23
CA GLY A 133 11.67 2.34 -6.50
C GLY A 133 11.37 0.85 -6.69
N THR A 134 11.28 0.06 -5.62
CA THR A 134 10.93 -1.37 -5.74
C THR A 134 9.54 -1.61 -6.30
N PHE A 135 8.63 -0.64 -6.19
CA PHE A 135 7.29 -0.75 -6.79
C PHE A 135 7.32 -0.61 -8.32
N ALA A 136 8.35 0.02 -8.90
CA ALA A 136 8.43 0.18 -10.36
C ALA A 136 8.41 -1.18 -11.09
N PHE A 137 9.07 -2.18 -10.52
CA PHE A 137 9.09 -3.54 -11.06
C PHE A 137 7.74 -4.26 -10.88
N GLU A 138 7.01 -3.98 -9.79
CA GLU A 138 5.65 -4.53 -9.60
C GLU A 138 4.64 -3.86 -10.55
N PHE A 139 4.83 -2.57 -10.86
CA PHE A 139 3.95 -1.81 -11.74
C PHE A 139 4.17 -2.09 -13.22
N GLY A 140 5.36 -2.55 -13.61
CA GLY A 140 5.65 -2.95 -15.00
C GLY A 140 4.77 -4.10 -15.51
N GLY A 141 4.15 -4.88 -14.61
CA GLY A 141 3.21 -5.94 -14.95
C GLY A 141 1.72 -5.56 -14.77
N MET A 142 1.39 -4.31 -14.41
CA MET A 142 -0.01 -3.90 -14.22
C MET A 142 -0.72 -3.78 -15.58
N SER A 143 -1.76 -4.59 -15.77
CA SER A 143 -2.62 -4.58 -16.96
C SER A 143 -3.59 -3.39 -16.96
N ALA A 144 -4.20 -3.10 -18.11
CA ALA A 144 -5.27 -2.09 -18.25
C ALA A 144 -6.43 -2.30 -17.27
N GLU A 145 -6.61 -3.53 -16.76
CA GLU A 145 -7.63 -3.91 -15.78
C GLU A 145 -7.45 -3.20 -14.43
N THR A 146 -6.23 -3.08 -13.91
CA THR A 146 -5.97 -2.32 -12.67
C THR A 146 -6.28 -0.83 -12.85
N LEU A 147 -6.04 -0.29 -14.05
CA LEU A 147 -6.40 1.08 -14.40
C LEU A 147 -7.92 1.27 -14.49
N MET A 148 -8.65 0.24 -14.95
CA MET A 148 -10.12 0.24 -14.97
C MET A 148 -10.74 0.14 -13.57
N VAL A 149 -10.12 -0.54 -12.62
CA VAL A 149 -10.58 -0.53 -11.22
C VAL A 149 -10.48 0.89 -10.62
N LEU A 150 -9.41 1.61 -10.94
CA LEU A 150 -9.27 3.02 -10.56
C LEU A 150 -10.31 3.93 -11.25
N SER A 151 -10.67 3.65 -12.51
CA SER A 151 -11.67 4.44 -13.24
C SER A 151 -13.12 4.13 -12.83
N ARG A 152 -13.43 2.89 -12.46
CA ARG A 152 -14.75 2.47 -11.94
C ARG A 152 -14.99 2.87 -10.49
N GLY A 153 -13.96 3.26 -9.75
CA GLY A 153 -14.04 3.72 -8.35
C GLY A 153 -14.88 4.97 -8.08
N GLY A 154 -15.48 5.59 -9.11
CA GLY A 154 -16.49 6.66 -8.97
C GLY A 154 -17.95 6.19 -9.11
N GLY A 155 -18.20 4.90 -9.38
CA GLY A 155 -19.54 4.36 -9.66
C GLY A 155 -20.06 3.42 -8.59
N LEU A 156 -20.35 3.93 -7.39
CA LEU A 156 -21.21 3.20 -6.46
C LEU A 156 -22.67 3.43 -6.88
N ASN A 157 -23.22 2.53 -7.69
CA ASN A 157 -24.62 2.11 -7.72
C ASN A 157 -24.96 1.38 -9.04
N SER A 158 -25.11 0.06 -8.98
CA SER A 158 -26.16 -0.66 -9.69
C SER A 158 -26.22 -2.08 -9.18
N PHE A 159 -27.20 -2.32 -8.32
CA PHE A 159 -27.66 -3.63 -7.91
C PHE A 159 -27.96 -4.53 -9.11
N THR A 160 -27.64 -5.81 -8.96
CA THR A 160 -27.99 -6.94 -9.83
C THR A 160 -29.51 -7.19 -9.88
N PRO A 161 -30.09 -7.52 -11.03
CA PRO A 161 -31.29 -8.34 -11.09
C PRO A 161 -30.87 -9.82 -11.07
N THR A 162 -31.29 -10.51 -10.02
CA THR A 162 -31.28 -11.96 -9.90
C THR A 162 -32.25 -12.54 -10.95
N GLU A 163 -31.76 -13.32 -11.90
CA GLU A 163 -32.61 -14.18 -12.73
C GLU A 163 -33.20 -15.28 -11.84
N GLU A 164 -34.44 -15.06 -11.43
CA GLU A 164 -35.25 -15.97 -10.63
C GLU A 164 -35.64 -17.19 -11.47
N LYS A 165 -35.09 -18.33 -11.06
CA LYS A 165 -35.43 -19.69 -11.50
C LYS A 165 -36.95 -19.91 -11.36
N LYS A 166 -37.69 -19.82 -12.47
CA LYS A 166 -39.12 -20.21 -12.51
C LYS A 166 -39.25 -21.73 -12.40
N GLU A 167 -39.47 -22.21 -11.19
CA GLU A 167 -40.01 -23.52 -10.91
C GLU A 167 -41.40 -23.31 -10.30
N VAL A 168 -42.45 -23.28 -11.14
CA VAL A 168 -43.84 -23.29 -10.68
C VAL A 168 -44.51 -24.55 -11.18
N CYS A 169 -44.71 -25.43 -10.21
CA CYS A 169 -45.49 -26.66 -10.27
C CYS A 169 -46.91 -26.36 -10.79
N ARG A 170 -47.31 -26.99 -11.90
CA ARG A 170 -48.73 -27.12 -12.26
C ARG A 170 -48.99 -28.60 -12.54
N GLY A 171 -49.64 -29.25 -11.58
CA GLY A 171 -50.07 -30.62 -11.70
C GLY A 171 -51.03 -30.80 -12.86
N THR A 172 -50.90 -31.94 -13.54
CA THR A 172 -52.02 -32.55 -14.27
C THR A 172 -51.84 -34.06 -14.16
N VAL A 173 -52.82 -34.67 -13.51
CA VAL A 173 -53.04 -36.11 -13.40
C VAL A 173 -53.39 -36.65 -14.79
N HIS A 174 -52.64 -37.62 -15.31
CA HIS A 174 -53.24 -38.70 -16.10
C HIS A 174 -52.31 -39.93 -16.21
N LEU A 175 -52.94 -41.09 -16.09
CA LEU A 175 -52.47 -42.47 -16.22
C LEU A 175 -51.40 -42.71 -17.29
N GLN A 176 -50.45 -43.62 -17.04
CA GLN A 176 -50.46 -44.98 -17.62
C GLN A 176 -49.29 -45.82 -17.09
N ALA A 177 -49.60 -47.07 -16.71
CA ALA A 177 -48.66 -48.11 -16.35
C ALA A 177 -47.76 -48.51 -17.53
N ASP A 178 -46.51 -48.88 -17.27
CA ASP A 178 -46.07 -50.26 -17.50
C ASP A 178 -44.66 -50.51 -16.99
N SER A 179 -44.54 -51.64 -16.31
CA SER A 179 -43.32 -52.34 -15.91
C SER A 179 -42.40 -52.60 -17.11
N LEU A 180 -41.08 -52.47 -16.94
CA LEU A 180 -40.15 -53.60 -17.14
C LEU A 180 -38.72 -53.23 -16.73
N THR A 181 -38.31 -53.78 -15.59
CA THR A 181 -36.94 -54.23 -15.33
C THR A 181 -36.61 -55.31 -16.35
N ILE A 182 -35.45 -55.27 -17.01
CA ILE A 182 -34.62 -56.45 -17.35
C ILE A 182 -33.26 -55.98 -17.87
N LEU A 183 -32.25 -56.68 -17.35
CA LEU A 183 -30.92 -56.96 -17.87
C LEU A 183 -30.66 -56.70 -19.36
#